data_AF-A0A350I147-F1
#
_entry.id   AF-A0A350I147-F1
#
_cell.length_a   1.000
_cell.length_b   1.000
_cell.length_c   1.000
_cell.angle_alpha   90.00
_cell.angle_beta   90.00
_cell.angle_gamma   90.00
#
_symmetry.space_group_name_H-M   'P 1'
#
loop_
_entity.id
_entity.type
_entity.pdbx_description
1 polymer ?
#
loop_
_entity_poly.entity_id
_entity_poly.type
_entity_poly.pdbx_seq_one_letter_code
_entity_poly.pdbx_strand_id
1 'polypeptide(L)' 'MKSPINIEDPIGKTVGRRVLMDPVEYGMRLQEAGSQLQQTLGIGYIPKGVYRFKTHEEADEWLMKMMSRAAAKRIKNT' A
#
# COMPACT_ATOMS: atom_id res chain seq x y z
N MET A 1 -23.60 7.93 6.05
CA MET A 1 -23.57 9.25 6.73
C MET A 1 -23.08 10.28 5.72
N LYS A 2 -23.85 11.33 5.43
CA LYS A 2 -23.40 12.44 4.57
C LYS A 2 -22.48 13.32 5.41
N SER A 3 -21.27 13.60 4.92
CA SER A 3 -20.39 14.57 5.58
C SER A 3 -21.09 15.92 5.68
N PRO A 4 -21.07 16.59 6.85
CA PRO A 4 -21.73 17.88 7.01
C PRO A 4 -21.08 18.89 6.06
N ILE A 5 -21.88 19.51 5.21
CA ILE A 5 -21.44 20.61 4.35
C ILE A 5 -21.27 21.81 5.28
N ASN A 6 -20.03 22.30 5.42
CA ASN A 6 -19.74 23.46 6.24
C ASN A 6 -20.20 24.74 5.50
N ILE A 7 -21.34 25.29 5.93
CA ILE A 7 -21.98 26.47 5.32
C ILE A 7 -21.15 27.74 5.56
N GLU A 8 -20.28 27.73 6.58
CA GLU A 8 -19.39 28.86 6.92
C GLU A 8 -18.13 28.91 6.04
N ASP A 9 -17.88 27.87 5.23
CA ASP A 9 -16.70 27.83 4.36
C ASP A 9 -17.01 28.57 3.05
N PRO A 10 -16.38 29.73 2.77
CA PRO A 10 -16.71 30.49 1.57
C PRO A 10 -16.40 29.65 0.33
N ILE A 11 -17.36 29.60 -0.59
CA ILE A 11 -17.23 28.93 -1.90
C ILE A 11 -16.04 29.59 -2.63
N GLY A 12 -14.88 28.93 -2.59
CA GLY A 12 -13.61 29.47 -3.11
C GLY A 12 -12.43 29.44 -2.13
N LYS A 13 -12.61 28.98 -0.88
CA LYS A 13 -11.49 28.76 0.03
C LYS A 13 -10.57 27.69 -0.53
N THR A 14 -9.38 28.11 -0.95
CA THR A 14 -8.31 27.17 -1.27
C THR A 14 -7.76 26.62 0.04
N VAL A 15 -8.21 25.43 0.43
CA VAL A 15 -7.61 24.69 1.55
C VAL A 15 -6.26 24.13 1.09
N GLY A 16 -5.17 24.59 1.72
CA GLY A 16 -3.82 24.03 1.60
C GLY A 16 -3.31 23.80 0.18
N ARG A 17 -2.46 24.68 -0.34
CA ARG A 17 -1.71 24.37 -1.56
C ARG A 17 -0.78 23.18 -1.27
N ARG A 18 -0.89 22.10 -2.06
CA ARG A 18 0.08 20.99 -1.98
C ARG A 18 1.46 21.57 -2.28
N VAL A 19 2.39 21.39 -1.36
CA VAL A 19 3.80 21.70 -1.61
C VAL A 19 4.28 20.72 -2.67
N LEU A 20 4.74 21.25 -3.80
CA LEU A 20 5.35 20.45 -4.85
C LEU A 20 6.71 19.99 -4.31
N MET A 21 6.75 18.76 -3.81
CA MET A 21 7.99 18.08 -3.45
C MET A 21 8.64 17.50 -4.71
N ASP A 22 9.94 17.26 -4.66
CA ASP A 22 10.61 16.50 -5.71
C ASP A 22 9.89 15.14 -5.91
N PRO A 23 9.50 14.77 -7.14
CA PRO A 23 8.72 13.55 -7.38
C PRO A 23 9.44 12.27 -6.96
N VAL A 24 10.77 12.24 -7.07
CA VAL A 24 11.57 11.06 -6.72
C VAL A 24 11.61 10.94 -5.20
N GLU A 25 11.93 12.03 -4.49
CA GLU A 25 11.91 12.06 -3.03
C GLU A 25 10.54 11.64 -2.47
N TYR A 26 9.46 12.20 -3.04
CA TYR A 26 8.11 11.86 -2.63
C TYR A 26 7.77 10.37 -2.86
N GLY A 27 8.17 9.83 -4.02
CA GLY A 27 8.01 8.41 -4.34
C GLY A 27 8.74 7.50 -3.35
N MET A 28 9.99 7.84 -3.01
CA MET A 28 10.79 7.09 -2.04
C MET A 28 10.14 7.10 -0.65
N ARG A 29 9.65 8.27 -0.20
CA ARG A 29 8.96 8.39 1.10
C ARG A 29 7.65 7.59 1.14
N LEU A 30 6.91 7.55 0.04
CA LEU A 30 5.71 6.70 -0.07
C LEU A 30 6.05 5.21 0.02
N GLN A 31 7.12 4.76 -0.64
CA GLN A 31 7.56 3.37 -0.55
C GLN A 31 7.99 3.00 0.87
N GLU A 32 8.73 3.90 1.54
CA GLU A 32 9.15 3.72 2.92
C GLU A 32 7.94 3.62 3.87
N ALA A 33 6.99 4.55 3.77
CA ALA A 33 5.77 4.53 4.57
C ALA A 33 4.95 3.24 4.33
N GLY A 34 4.85 2.80 3.07
CA GLY A 34 4.21 1.52 2.72
C GLY A 34 4.89 0.32 3.38
N SER A 35 6.23 0.27 3.37
CA SER A 35 7.01 -0.78 4.02
C SER A 35 6.80 -0.80 5.54
N GLN A 36 6.82 0.38 6.18
CA GLN A 36 6.58 0.49 7.63
C GLN A 36 5.15 0.04 8.00
N LEU A 37 4.14 0.42 7.22
CA LEU A 37 2.76 -0.03 7.41
C LEU A 37 2.63 -1.55 7.27
N GLN A 38 3.28 -2.16 6.28
CA GLN A 38 3.27 -3.61 6.11
C GLN A 38 3.91 -4.34 7.31
N GLN A 39 5.02 -3.81 7.83
CA GLN A 39 5.69 -4.39 9.00
C GLN A 39 4.85 -4.28 10.27
N THR A 40 4.32 -3.09 10.54
CA THR A 40 3.51 -2.80 11.75
C THR A 40 2.22 -3.60 11.80
N LEU A 41 1.54 -3.73 10.65
CA LEU A 41 0.28 -4.47 10.55
C LEU A 41 0.48 -5.97 10.34
N GLY A 42 1.74 -6.46 10.25
CA GLY A 42 2.05 -7.85 9.95
C GLY A 42 1.52 -8.30 8.59
N ILE A 43 1.31 -7.36 7.66
CA ILE A 43 0.79 -7.59 6.30
C ILE A 43 1.97 -8.02 5.42
N GLY A 44 2.50 -9.20 5.68
CA GLY A 44 3.48 -9.85 4.81
C GLY A 44 2.77 -10.77 3.81
N TYR A 45 2.97 -10.55 2.52
CA TYR A 45 2.47 -11.46 1.48
C TYR A 45 3.26 -12.77 1.41
N ILE A 46 4.55 -12.70 1.77
CA ILE A 46 5.53 -13.76 1.54
C ILE A 46 6.36 -13.96 2.81
N PRO A 47 6.54 -15.20 3.28
CA PRO A 47 7.45 -15.49 4.39
C PRO A 47 8.90 -15.07 4.05
N LYS A 48 9.67 -14.69 5.07
CA LYS A 48 11.09 -14.41 4.90
C LYS A 48 11.83 -15.71 4.52
N GLY A 49 12.62 -15.68 3.45
CA GLY A 49 13.39 -16.84 3.00
C GLY A 49 14.08 -16.59 1.66
N VAL A 50 15.00 -17.50 1.31
CA VAL A 50 15.62 -17.54 -0.02
C VAL A 50 14.87 -18.58 -0.84
N TYR A 51 14.30 -18.13 -1.95
CA TYR A 51 13.57 -18.98 -2.90
C TYR A 51 14.39 -19.12 -4.17
N ARG A 52 14.56 -20.36 -4.65
CA ARG A 52 15.34 -20.67 -5.85
C ARG A 52 14.37 -21.26 -6.87
N PHE A 53 14.33 -20.66 -8.06
CA PHE A 53 13.51 -21.08 -9.17
C PHE A 53 14.41 -21.39 -10.36
N LYS A 54 13.98 -22.32 -11.22
CA LYS A 54 14.70 -22.68 -12.44
C LYS A 54 14.39 -21.70 -13.57
N THR A 55 13.19 -21.12 -13.58
CA THR A 55 12.76 -20.15 -14.58
C THR A 55 12.06 -18.95 -13.94
N HIS A 56 11.86 -17.88 -14.71
CA HIS A 56 11.16 -16.69 -14.23
C HIS A 56 9.66 -16.93 -14.09
N GLU A 57 9.09 -17.74 -14.97
CA GLU A 57 7.68 -18.14 -14.97
C GLU A 57 7.36 -18.92 -13.69
N GLU A 58 8.24 -19.84 -13.27
CA GLU A 58 8.10 -20.57 -12.00
C GLU A 58 8.08 -19.60 -10.80
N ALA A 59 8.93 -18.57 -10.84
CA ALA A 59 8.97 -17.54 -9.80
C ALA A 59 7.68 -16.72 -9.76
N ASP A 60 7.13 -16.35 -10.92
CA ASP A 60 5.90 -15.55 -11.03
C ASP A 60 4.67 -16.34 -10.57
N GLU A 61 4.53 -17.61 -11.01
CA GLU A 61 3.46 -18.50 -10.54
C GLU A 61 3.51 -18.67 -9.02
N TRP A 62 4.71 -18.85 -8.47
CA TRP A 62 4.91 -18.97 -7.04
C TRP A 62 4.53 -17.67 -6.31
N LEU A 63 4.93 -16.51 -6.84
CA LEU A 63 4.62 -15.21 -6.29
C LEU A 63 3.11 -14.96 -6.25
N MET A 64 2.41 -15.21 -7.36
CA MET A 64 0.95 -15.11 -7.47
C MET A 64 0.24 -16.02 -6.46
N LYS A 65 0.75 -17.24 -6.27
CA LYS A 65 0.22 -18.16 -5.26
C LYS A 65 0.40 -17.62 -3.84
N MET A 66 1.55 -17.02 -3.51
CA MET A 66 1.77 -16.44 -2.17
C MET A 66 0.85 -15.24 -1.91
N MET A 67 0.72 -14.32 -2.87
CA MET A 67 -0.19 -13.18 -2.77
C MET A 67 -1.64 -13.63 -2.58
N SER A 68 -2.09 -14.63 -3.36
CA SER A 68 -3.44 -15.19 -3.25
C SER A 68 -3.70 -15.81 -1.86
N ARG A 69 -2.73 -16.54 -1.30
CA ARG A 69 -2.82 -17.10 0.05
C ARG A 69 -2.93 -16.01 1.12
N ALA A 70 -2.16 -14.93 0.99
CA ALA A 70 -2.21 -13.80 1.92
C ALA A 70 -3.56 -13.08 1.85
N ALA A 71 -4.10 -12.86 0.65
CA ALA A 71 -5.44 -12.29 0.46
C ALA A 71 -6.53 -13.17 1.09
N ALA A 72 -6.49 -14.49 0.86
CA ALA A 72 -7.46 -15.42 1.44
C ALA A 72 -7.39 -15.46 2.98
N LYS A 73 -6.19 -15.38 3.57
CA LYS A 73 -6.02 -15.31 5.03
C LYS A 73 -6.63 -14.03 5.60
N ARG A 74 -6.53 -12.90 4.89
CA ARG A 74 -7.13 -11.63 5.29
C ARG A 74 -8.65 -11.71 5.33
N ILE A 75 -9.27 -12.29 4.30
CA ILE A 75 -10.74 -12.47 4.24
C ILE A 75 -11.23 -13.32 5.42
N LYS A 76 -10.50 -14.37 5.81
CA LYS A 76 -10.89 -15.22 6.94
C LYS A 76 -10.76 -14.56 8.32
N ASN A 77 -9.91 -13.54 8.44
CA ASN A 77 -9.62 -12.85 9.69
C ASN A 77 -10.39 -11.52 9.86
N THR A 78 -11.24 -11.17 8.89
CA THR A 78 -12.12 -9.99 8.92
C THR A 78 -13.55 -10.44 9.18
#